data_AF-A0A961B3M8-F1
#
_entry.id   AF-A0A961B3M8-F1
#
_cell.length_a   1.000
_cell.length_b   1.000
_cell.length_c   1.000
_cell.angle_alpha   90.00
_cell.angle_beta   90.00
_cell.angle_gamma   90.00
#
_symmetry.space_group_name_H-M   'P 1'
#
loop_
_entity.id
_entity.type
_entity.pdbx_description
1 polymer ?
#
loop_
_entity_poly.entity_id
_entity_poly.type
_entity_poly.pdbx_seq_one_letter_code
_entity_poly.pdbx_strand_id
1 'polypeptide(L)'
;MKFDRQLGFGIHGKVFSVNSPGFPAPVALKIFDDDAPFERELAVFQRLGQLSISRIGKFQVPALLRHDPDRSIILMTLVQRPFCLDFASAYLDELPPWFPPFDEAWHAEKEAQFGADDWPEVLAAVRELESLGILQTDVSPSNIAV
;
A
#
# COMPACT_ATOMS: atom_id res chain seq x y z
N MET A 1 7.56 -11.93 -20.04
CA MET A 1 7.67 -11.66 -18.59
C MET A 1 8.08 -12.95 -17.91
N LYS A 2 9.00 -12.92 -16.94
CA LYS A 2 9.36 -14.12 -16.15
C LYS A 2 9.10 -13.85 -14.68
N PHE A 3 8.22 -14.65 -14.08
CA PHE A 3 8.02 -14.67 -12.64
C PHE A 3 9.32 -15.13 -11.96
N ASP A 4 9.80 -14.32 -11.02
CA ASP A 4 11.05 -14.58 -10.32
C ASP A 4 10.78 -15.27 -8.98
N ARG A 5 9.94 -14.64 -8.15
CA ARG A 5 9.58 -15.13 -6.81
C ARG A 5 8.22 -14.59 -6.41
N GLN A 6 7.40 -15.41 -5.76
CA GLN A 6 6.21 -14.91 -5.06
C GLN A 6 6.67 -14.18 -3.79
N LEU A 7 6.32 -12.89 -3.67
CA LEU A 7 6.81 -12.03 -2.59
C LEU A 7 5.89 -12.05 -1.36
N GLY A 8 4.60 -12.37 -1.54
CA GLY A 8 3.66 -12.45 -0.43
C GLY A 8 2.29 -13.02 -0.81
N PHE A 9 1.51 -13.32 0.24
CA PHE A 9 0.05 -13.47 0.17
C PHE A 9 -0.55 -12.15 0.66
N GLY A 10 -1.30 -11.47 -0.20
CA GLY A 10 -2.25 -10.46 0.27
C GLY A 10 -3.60 -11.15 0.47
N ILE A 11 -4.41 -10.68 1.42
CA ILE A 11 -5.81 -11.16 1.55
C ILE A 11 -6.58 -10.93 0.24
N HIS A 12 -6.17 -9.92 -0.53
CA HIS A 12 -6.80 -9.47 -1.77
C HIS A 12 -6.14 -10.01 -3.05
N GLY A 13 -5.15 -10.91 -2.94
CA GLY A 13 -4.52 -11.54 -4.09
C GLY A 13 -3.04 -11.89 -3.91
N LYS A 14 -2.34 -12.06 -5.04
CA LYS A 14 -0.95 -12.56 -5.08
C LYS A 14 0.00 -11.51 -5.62
N VAL A 15 1.15 -11.37 -4.96
CA VAL A 15 2.22 -10.46 -5.38
C VAL A 15 3.44 -11.27 -5.84
N PHE A 16 3.93 -10.94 -7.04
CA PHE A 16 5.10 -11.57 -7.63
C PHE A 16 6.18 -10.54 -7.94
N SER A 17 7.44 -10.87 -7.65
CA SER A 17 8.58 -10.23 -8.28
C SER A 17 8.68 -10.72 -9.72
N VAL A 18 8.86 -9.80 -10.64
CA VAL A 18 8.91 -10.08 -12.06
C VAL A 18 10.09 -9.38 -12.70
N ASN A 19 10.87 -10.15 -13.47
CA ASN A 19 11.92 -9.62 -14.34
C ASN A 19 11.39 -9.49 -15.76
N SER A 20 11.52 -8.29 -16.35
CA SER A 20 11.05 -8.00 -17.70
C SER A 20 12.06 -7.11 -18.42
N PRO A 21 12.41 -7.39 -19.69
CA PRO A 21 13.33 -6.56 -20.46
C PRO A 21 12.91 -5.09 -20.58
N GLY A 22 11.63 -4.78 -20.35
CA GLY A 22 11.10 -3.42 -20.37
C GLY A 22 11.36 -2.60 -19.11
N PHE A 23 11.96 -3.18 -18.06
CA PHE A 23 12.31 -2.48 -16.82
C PHE A 23 13.77 -2.77 -16.43
N PRO A 24 14.54 -1.76 -16.00
CA PRO A 24 15.95 -1.93 -15.66
C PRO A 24 16.18 -2.67 -14.32
N ALA A 25 15.13 -2.87 -13.53
CA ALA A 25 15.14 -3.55 -12.24
C ALA A 25 13.91 -4.46 -12.10
N PRO A 26 13.93 -5.44 -11.17
CA PRO A 26 12.74 -6.24 -10.86
C PRO A 26 11.58 -5.36 -10.40
N VAL A 27 10.37 -5.75 -10.79
CA VAL A 27 9.11 -5.03 -10.48
C VAL A 27 8.14 -5.94 -9.75
N ALA A 28 7.18 -5.38 -9.04
CA ALA A 28 6.10 -6.12 -8.39
C ALA A 28 4.86 -6.17 -9.28
N LEU A 29 4.36 -7.37 -9.53
CA LEU A 29 3.07 -7.63 -10.16
C LEU A 29 2.08 -8.12 -9.10
N LYS A 30 1.05 -7.35 -8.81
CA LYS A 30 -0.07 -7.75 -7.95
C LYS A 30 -1.24 -8.15 -8.84
N ILE A 31 -1.75 -9.36 -8.62
CA ILE A 31 -2.93 -9.92 -9.27
C ILE A 31 -3.99 -10.04 -8.20
N PHE A 32 -5.14 -9.43 -8.41
CA PHE A 32 -6.23 -9.38 -7.45
C PHE A 32 -7.26 -10.46 -7.74
N ASP A 33 -7.88 -10.98 -6.69
CA ASP A 33 -8.96 -11.96 -6.81
C ASP A 33 -10.33 -11.28 -6.98
N ASP A 34 -10.45 -10.01 -6.58
CA ASP A 34 -11.68 -9.20 -6.64
C ASP A 34 -11.41 -7.79 -7.22
N ASP A 35 -12.43 -7.19 -7.84
CA ASP A 35 -12.32 -5.87 -8.48
C ASP A 35 -12.25 -4.72 -7.48
N ALA A 36 -13.03 -4.75 -6.39
CA ALA A 36 -13.08 -3.62 -5.46
C ALA A 36 -11.73 -3.32 -4.77
N PRO A 37 -10.94 -4.32 -4.30
CA PRO A 37 -9.59 -4.07 -3.81
C PRO A 37 -8.62 -3.57 -4.91
N PHE A 38 -8.76 -4.08 -6.14
CA PHE A 38 -7.98 -3.62 -7.29
C PHE A 38 -8.26 -2.14 -7.59
N GLU A 39 -9.53 -1.75 -7.67
CA GLU A 39 -9.95 -0.38 -7.98
C GLU A 39 -9.45 0.60 -6.90
N ARG A 40 -9.58 0.24 -5.62
CA ARG A 40 -9.10 1.08 -4.51
C ARG A 40 -7.59 1.29 -4.55
N GLU A 41 -6.82 0.21 -4.72
CA GLU A 41 -5.36 0.31 -4.78
C GLU A 41 -4.88 1.08 -6.02
N LEU A 42 -5.51 0.85 -7.18
CA LEU A 42 -5.22 1.60 -8.39
C LEU A 42 -5.49 3.09 -8.21
N ALA A 43 -6.63 3.45 -7.60
CA ALA A 43 -6.99 4.85 -7.38
C ALA A 43 -5.99 5.57 -6.45
N VAL A 44 -5.53 4.90 -5.38
CA VAL A 44 -4.49 5.44 -4.49
C VAL A 44 -3.19 5.66 -5.25
N PHE A 45 -2.74 4.67 -6.01
CA PHE A 45 -1.52 4.79 -6.80
C PHE A 45 -1.59 5.91 -7.85
N GLN A 46 -2.74 6.08 -8.50
CA GLN A 46 -2.96 7.18 -9.43
C GLN A 46 -2.90 8.53 -8.72
N ARG A 47 -3.50 8.67 -7.53
CA ARG A 47 -3.44 9.90 -6.74
C ARG A 47 -2.01 10.25 -6.32
N LEU A 48 -1.27 9.28 -5.79
CA LEU A 48 0.13 9.47 -5.43
C LEU A 48 0.97 9.88 -6.64
N GLY A 49 0.74 9.25 -7.80
CA GLY A 49 1.40 9.61 -9.06
C GLY A 49 1.08 11.04 -9.52
N GLN A 50 -0.17 11.47 -9.45
CA GLN A 50 -0.59 12.83 -9.78
C GLN A 50 0.09 13.88 -8.87
N LEU A 51 0.27 13.55 -7.60
CA LEU A 51 0.94 14.39 -6.61
C LEU A 51 2.47 14.23 -6.61
N SER A 52 3.02 13.39 -7.49
CA SER A 52 4.45 13.05 -7.54
C SER A 52 5.01 12.54 -6.20
N ILE A 53 4.18 11.86 -5.41
CA ILE A 53 4.56 11.30 -4.11
C ILE A 53 5.19 9.93 -4.31
N SER A 54 6.41 9.78 -3.80
CA SER A 54 7.16 8.51 -3.77
C SER A 54 7.56 8.08 -2.35
N ARG A 55 7.27 8.93 -1.35
CA ARG A 55 7.56 8.71 0.06
C ARG A 55 6.49 9.36 0.92
N ILE A 56 6.24 8.75 2.07
CA ILE A 56 5.41 9.28 3.15
C ILE A 56 6.32 9.27 4.39
N GLY A 57 6.72 10.45 4.87
CA GLY A 57 7.82 10.58 5.83
C GLY A 57 9.08 9.83 5.37
N LYS A 58 9.56 8.88 6.17
CA LYS A 58 10.70 8.03 5.81
C LYS A 58 10.34 6.87 4.88
N PHE A 59 9.06 6.47 4.85
CA PHE A 59 8.60 5.25 4.19
C PHE A 59 8.54 5.43 2.67
N GLN A 60 9.16 4.51 1.94
CA GLN A 60 9.07 4.45 0.49
C GLN A 60 7.73 3.88 0.04
N VAL A 61 7.14 4.46 -1.01
CA VAL A 61 5.91 3.97 -1.61
C VAL A 61 6.20 3.46 -3.03
N PRO A 62 5.67 2.29 -3.43
CA PRO A 62 5.76 1.82 -4.80
C PRO A 62 5.20 2.85 -5.78
N ALA A 63 5.87 3.01 -6.92
CA ALA A 63 5.35 3.81 -8.03
C ALA A 63 4.58 2.90 -8.98
N LEU A 64 3.40 3.36 -9.41
CA LEU A 64 2.62 2.70 -10.45
C LEU A 64 3.36 2.74 -11.78
N LEU A 65 3.53 1.57 -12.39
CA LEU A 65 4.17 1.45 -13.70
C LEU A 65 3.13 1.17 -14.78
N ARG A 66 2.25 0.19 -14.56
CA ARG A 66 1.17 -0.22 -15.47
C ARG A 66 0.02 -0.85 -14.68
N HIS A 67 -1.15 -0.95 -15.31
CA HIS A 67 -2.25 -1.77 -14.82
C HIS A 67 -3.00 -2.39 -16.01
N ASP A 68 -3.76 -3.45 -15.74
CA ASP A 68 -4.65 -4.11 -16.70
C ASP A 68 -5.98 -4.38 -15.97
N PRO A 69 -7.02 -3.57 -16.21
CA PRO A 69 -8.30 -3.72 -15.52
C PRO A 69 -9.06 -4.97 -15.93
N ASP A 70 -8.89 -5.48 -17.16
CA ASP A 70 -9.58 -6.70 -17.62
C ASP A 70 -9.05 -7.96 -16.90
N ARG A 71 -7.91 -7.85 -16.23
CA ARG A 71 -7.27 -8.93 -15.48
C ARG A 71 -7.11 -8.62 -14.00
N SER A 72 -7.54 -7.44 -13.56
CA SER A 72 -7.34 -6.92 -12.21
C SER A 72 -5.87 -7.06 -11.79
N ILE A 73 -4.98 -6.41 -12.56
CA ILE A 73 -3.52 -6.46 -12.36
C ILE A 73 -2.94 -5.06 -12.19
N ILE A 74 -2.04 -4.92 -11.21
CA ILE A 74 -1.19 -3.73 -11.04
C ILE A 74 0.28 -4.13 -11.11
N LEU A 75 1.05 -3.38 -11.89
CA LEU A 75 2.50 -3.46 -11.97
C LEU A 75 3.11 -2.19 -11.35
N MET A 76 4.00 -2.37 -10.38
CA MET A 76 4.59 -1.29 -9.60
C MET A 76 6.07 -1.52 -9.31
N THR A 77 6.79 -0.49 -8.89
CA THR A 77 8.20 -0.64 -8.46
C THR A 77 8.31 -1.46 -7.17
N LEU A 78 9.45 -2.11 -6.97
CA LEU A 78 9.80 -2.66 -5.66
C LEU A 78 10.47 -1.58 -4.81
N VAL A 79 10.19 -1.60 -3.51
CA VAL A 79 10.81 -0.71 -2.52
C VAL A 79 11.38 -1.54 -1.37
N GLN A 80 12.34 -0.98 -0.65
CA GLN A 80 12.95 -1.58 0.53
C GLN A 80 12.48 -0.84 1.79
N ARG A 81 12.59 -1.51 2.94
CA ARG A 81 12.30 -0.87 4.24
C ARG A 81 13.17 0.38 4.42
N PRO A 82 12.64 1.44 5.04
CA PRO A 82 11.25 1.58 5.47
C PRO A 82 10.29 1.75 4.27
N PHE A 83 9.13 1.10 4.32
CA PHE A 83 8.13 1.12 3.23
C PHE A 83 6.70 1.30 3.73
N CYS A 84 5.84 1.79 2.84
CA CYS A 84 4.38 1.79 2.96
C CYS A 84 3.80 1.13 1.72
N LEU A 85 3.10 0.02 1.92
CA LEU A 85 2.59 -0.90 0.91
C LEU A 85 1.10 -1.19 1.13
N ASP A 86 0.50 -1.86 0.16
CA ASP A 86 -0.85 -2.43 0.17
C ASP A 86 -1.95 -1.41 0.48
N PHE A 87 -2.47 -0.80 -0.58
CA PHE A 87 -3.57 0.17 -0.50
C PHE A 87 -4.93 -0.45 -0.86
N ALA A 88 -5.02 -1.78 -0.94
CA ALA A 88 -6.24 -2.48 -1.36
C ALA A 88 -7.43 -2.29 -0.41
N SER A 89 -7.15 -1.95 0.86
CA SER A 89 -8.15 -1.63 1.88
C SER A 89 -8.30 -0.11 2.12
N ALA A 90 -7.52 0.72 1.44
CA ALA A 90 -7.56 2.17 1.63
C ALA A 90 -8.80 2.81 0.99
N TYR A 91 -9.26 3.91 1.56
CA TYR A 91 -10.33 4.73 0.99
C TYR A 91 -9.81 6.10 0.61
N LEU A 92 -10.39 6.70 -0.42
CA LEU A 92 -10.08 8.07 -0.82
C LEU A 92 -11.14 9.01 -0.26
N ASP A 93 -10.68 10.11 0.33
CA ASP A 93 -11.42 11.28 0.82
C ASP A 93 -12.41 11.02 1.98
N GLU A 94 -13.11 9.89 1.97
CA GLU A 94 -14.09 9.52 3.01
C GLU A 94 -14.07 8.02 3.30
N LEU A 95 -14.21 7.66 4.58
CA LEU A 95 -14.42 6.28 5.00
C LEU A 95 -15.90 5.90 4.86
N PRO A 96 -16.21 4.62 4.62
CA PRO A 96 -17.59 4.17 4.64
C PRO A 96 -18.27 4.47 5.99
N PRO A 97 -19.58 4.79 6.03
CA PRO A 97 -20.28 5.13 7.28
C PRO A 97 -20.26 4.04 8.35
N TRP A 98 -20.03 2.79 7.94
CA TRP A 98 -19.95 1.62 8.82
C TRP A 98 -18.54 1.36 9.35
N PHE A 99 -17.53 2.11 8.89
CA PHE A 99 -16.14 1.90 9.31
C PHE A 99 -15.95 2.42 10.75
N PRO A 100 -15.33 1.64 11.65
CA PRO A 100 -15.10 2.06 13.03
C PRO A 100 -14.12 3.24 13.10
N PRO A 101 -14.29 4.17 14.05
CA PRO A 101 -13.36 5.28 14.21
C PRO A 101 -11.97 4.78 14.64
N PHE A 102 -10.93 5.52 14.26
CA PHE A 102 -9.57 5.35 14.80
C PHE A 102 -9.50 5.94 16.21
N ASP A 103 -10.05 5.23 17.19
CA ASP A 103 -10.18 5.66 18.59
C ASP A 103 -8.96 5.27 19.46
N GLU A 104 -9.04 5.55 20.76
CA GLU A 104 -7.97 5.24 21.72
C GLU A 104 -7.63 3.74 21.78
N ALA A 105 -8.63 2.87 21.61
CA ALA A 105 -8.41 1.42 21.62
C ALA A 105 -7.64 0.98 20.38
N TRP A 106 -7.99 1.52 19.21
CA TRP A 106 -7.21 1.31 17.98
C TRP A 106 -5.78 1.82 18.13
N HIS A 107 -5.58 3.02 18.70
CA HIS A 107 -4.25 3.59 18.93
C HIS A 107 -3.40 2.68 19.84
N ALA A 108 -3.98 2.18 20.94
CA ALA A 108 -3.29 1.26 21.85
C ALA A 108 -2.95 -0.09 21.18
N GLU A 109 -3.85 -0.62 20.35
CA GLU A 109 -3.61 -1.84 19.58
C GLU A 109 -2.43 -1.66 18.61
N LYS A 110 -2.41 -0.55 17.86
CA LYS A 110 -1.33 -0.27 16.90
C LYS A 110 -0.01 -0.01 17.61
N GLU A 111 -0.01 0.74 18.70
CA GLU A 111 1.20 0.93 19.51
C GLU A 111 1.76 -0.41 20.02
N ALA A 112 0.92 -1.35 20.42
CA ALA A 112 1.35 -2.69 20.81
C ALA A 112 1.95 -3.50 19.63
N GLN A 113 1.44 -3.31 18.40
CA GLN A 113 1.93 -4.00 17.19
C GLN A 113 3.26 -3.45 16.69
N PHE A 114 3.44 -2.12 16.72
CA PHE A 114 4.64 -1.44 16.23
C PHE A 114 5.71 -1.26 17.30
N GLY A 115 5.33 -1.23 18.57
CA GLY A 115 6.18 -0.82 19.67
C GLY A 115 6.16 0.71 19.87
N ALA A 116 6.38 1.13 21.12
CA ALA A 116 6.31 2.53 21.53
C ALA A 116 7.34 3.43 20.81
N ASP A 117 8.47 2.87 20.37
CA ASP A 117 9.53 3.61 19.68
C ASP A 117 9.17 3.93 18.22
N ASP A 118 8.57 2.97 17.50
CA ASP A 118 8.26 3.09 16.07
C ASP A 118 6.87 3.67 15.79
N TRP A 119 5.92 3.47 16.72
CA TRP A 119 4.53 3.90 16.54
C TRP A 119 4.37 5.39 16.22
N PRO A 120 5.08 6.34 16.89
CA PRO A 120 4.95 7.76 16.55
C PRO A 120 5.27 8.07 15.09
N GLU A 121 6.26 7.40 14.50
CA GLU A 121 6.65 7.61 13.10
C GLU A 121 5.66 6.98 12.12
N VAL A 122 5.15 5.79 12.45
CA VAL A 122 4.09 5.14 11.67
C VAL A 122 2.82 5.97 11.69
N LEU A 123 2.42 6.48 12.86
CA LEU A 123 1.25 7.34 13.01
C LEU A 123 1.41 8.65 12.22
N ALA A 124 2.60 9.26 12.24
CA ALA A 124 2.88 10.44 11.43
C ALA A 124 2.69 10.15 9.93
N ALA A 125 3.15 8.99 9.45
CA ALA A 125 2.93 8.57 8.07
C ALA A 125 1.46 8.32 7.74
N VAL A 126 0.69 7.71 8.65
CA VAL A 126 -0.76 7.54 8.49
C VAL A 126 -1.47 8.90 8.40
N ARG A 127 -1.10 9.87 9.23
CA ARG A 127 -1.66 11.23 9.17
C ARG A 127 -1.26 11.98 7.91
N GLU A 128 -0.05 11.76 7.39
CA GLU A 128 0.38 12.32 6.11
C GLU A 128 -0.45 11.73 4.96
N LEU A 129 -0.69 10.42 4.94
CA LEU A 129 -1.62 9.80 3.99
C LEU A 129 -3.03 10.41 4.09
N GLU A 130 -3.57 10.58 5.30
CA GLU A 130 -4.88 11.22 5.50
C GLU A 130 -4.90 12.65 4.94
N SER A 131 -3.81 13.42 5.08
CA SER A 131 -3.71 14.77 4.52
C SER A 131 -3.72 14.81 2.99
N LEU A 132 -3.35 13.70 2.35
CA LEU A 132 -3.44 13.47 0.91
C LEU A 132 -4.82 12.90 0.50
N GLY A 133 -5.76 12.81 1.44
CA GLY A 133 -7.06 12.20 1.24
C GLY A 133 -6.98 10.67 1.08
N ILE A 134 -5.95 10.01 1.61
CA ILE A 134 -5.78 8.55 1.58
C ILE A 134 -5.97 8.02 2.99
N LEU A 135 -7.09 7.36 3.25
CA LEU A 135 -7.43 6.78 4.54
C LEU A 135 -7.00 5.31 4.56
N GLN A 136 -5.79 5.06 5.08
CA GLN A 136 -5.24 3.71 5.19
C GLN A 136 -5.89 2.98 6.37
N THR A 137 -6.65 1.92 6.08
CA THR A 137 -7.37 1.15 7.11
C THR A 137 -6.59 -0.07 7.59
N ASP A 138 -5.76 -0.66 6.71
CA ASP A 138 -4.91 -1.81 7.03
C ASP A 138 -3.51 -1.36 7.47
N VAL A 139 -3.46 -0.78 8.67
CA VAL A 139 -2.24 -0.33 9.33
C VAL A 139 -1.66 -1.49 10.13
N SER A 140 -0.58 -2.09 9.61
CA SER A 140 0.08 -3.25 10.20
C SER A 140 1.58 -3.28 9.87
N PRO A 141 2.43 -3.98 10.66
CA PRO A 141 3.87 -4.09 10.39
C PRO A 141 4.24 -4.77 9.06
N SER A 142 3.29 -5.49 8.43
CA SER A 142 3.51 -6.03 7.09
C SER A 142 3.36 -4.98 5.98
N ASN A 143 2.54 -3.95 6.21
CA ASN A 143 2.22 -2.93 5.21
C ASN A 143 2.99 -1.64 5.43
N ILE A 144 3.22 -1.26 6.69
CA ILE A 144 4.06 -0.11 7.04
C ILE A 144 5.22 -0.62 7.88
N ALA A 145 6.36 -0.89 7.25
CA ALA A 145 7.49 -1.48 7.95
C ALA A 145 8.60 -0.44 8.10
N VAL A 146 9.09 -0.29 9.34
CA VAL A 146 10.29 0.48 9.68
C VAL A 146 11.55 -0.23 9.24
#